data_AF-A0A2V5KGY0-F1
#
_entry.id   AF-A0A2V5KGY0-F1
#
_cell.length_a   1.000
_cell.length_b   1.000
_cell.length_c   1.000
_cell.angle_alpha   90.00
_cell.angle_beta   90.00
_cell.angle_gamma   90.00
#
_symmetry.space_group_name_H-M   'P 1'
#
loop_
_entity.id
_entity.type
_entity.pdbx_description
1 polymer ?
#
loop_
_entity_poly.entity_id
_entity_poly.type
_entity_poly.pdbx_seq_one_letter_code
_entity_poly.pdbx_strand_id
1 'polypeptide(L)'
;PPPRWIWSGTAICGIPSEVSRAMLRGWHANNGVVLGNPRLGFVCTGQTVDGQPGLEGYYKEWDHDLAPEERLQFSPGECCPPFRPDLAPWLPENTWPEERLQKVLRNYAMEYVTSILPETIAVLGPEEGGHLAGAAARLVGMHTFDEAARLLGGVEAGAAGFAKAFTRLARGQDDDAELQVEGSAATVRQTSWRLMAEREALSPRVFDAWNELWVGAALAHDRFMRVEVTERRDRGDPCWRWKFG
;
A
#
# COMPACT_ATOMS: atom_id res chain seq x y z
N PRO A 1 11.11 10.97 -15.98
CA PRO A 1 10.78 11.87 -14.84
C PRO A 1 10.88 11.07 -13.55
N PRO A 2 11.31 11.66 -12.42
CA PRO A 2 11.39 10.92 -11.17
C PRO A 2 9.99 10.44 -10.78
N PRO A 3 9.86 9.24 -10.20
CA PRO A 3 8.57 8.59 -10.14
C PRO A 3 7.72 9.22 -9.02
N ARG A 4 6.49 9.66 -9.34
CA ARG A 4 5.55 10.33 -8.42
C ARG A 4 4.56 9.36 -7.76
N TRP A 5 4.83 8.07 -7.92
CA TRP A 5 3.89 6.97 -7.77
C TRP A 5 3.35 6.78 -6.36
N ILE A 6 4.07 7.22 -5.33
CA ILE A 6 3.64 6.99 -3.94
C ILE A 6 2.43 7.86 -3.56
N TRP A 7 2.23 9.01 -4.22
CA TRP A 7 1.09 9.90 -3.99
C TRP A 7 0.14 9.84 -5.18
N SER A 8 -1.02 9.20 -5.02
CA SER A 8 -1.96 8.98 -6.12
C SER A 8 -2.66 10.26 -6.56
N GLY A 9 -2.61 10.56 -7.85
CA GLY A 9 -3.39 11.62 -8.49
C GLY A 9 -3.30 12.97 -7.75
N THR A 10 -4.46 13.55 -7.44
CA THR A 10 -4.57 14.84 -6.75
C THR A 10 -4.34 14.74 -5.23
N ALA A 11 -4.24 13.55 -4.65
CA ALA A 11 -3.95 13.40 -3.22
C ALA A 11 -2.60 14.01 -2.86
N ILE A 12 -1.67 14.06 -3.81
CA ILE A 12 -0.36 14.71 -3.66
C ILE A 12 -0.45 16.16 -3.18
N CYS A 13 -1.49 16.89 -3.59
CA CYS A 13 -1.69 18.29 -3.21
C CYS A 13 -1.97 18.48 -1.72
N GLY A 14 -2.41 17.42 -1.03
CA GLY A 14 -2.70 17.43 0.40
C GLY A 14 -1.57 16.89 1.27
N ILE A 15 -0.43 16.47 0.69
CA ILE A 15 0.68 15.87 1.44
C ILE A 15 1.62 16.97 1.92
N PRO A 16 1.77 17.19 3.23
CA PRO A 16 2.73 18.15 3.75
C PRO A 16 4.18 17.73 3.49
N SER A 17 5.07 18.71 3.32
CA SER A 17 6.50 18.46 3.10
C SER A 17 7.10 17.56 4.18
N GLU A 18 6.70 17.73 5.44
CA GLU A 18 7.19 16.92 6.57
C GLU A 18 6.88 15.43 6.44
N VAL A 19 5.75 15.06 5.81
CA VAL A 19 5.38 13.65 5.58
C VAL A 19 6.35 13.03 4.56
N SER A 20 6.61 13.72 3.45
CA SER A 20 7.61 13.29 2.47
C SER A 20 9.01 13.18 3.10
N ARG A 21 9.40 14.16 3.90
CA ARG A 21 10.70 14.14 4.60
C ARG A 21 10.81 12.99 5.62
N ALA A 22 9.74 12.68 6.34
CA ALA A 22 9.71 11.55 7.26
C ALA A 22 9.92 10.22 6.54
N MET A 23 9.29 10.03 5.37
CA MET A 23 9.54 8.86 4.52
C MET A 23 11.02 8.77 4.08
N LEU A 24 11.63 9.89 3.66
CA LEU A 24 13.05 9.90 3.27
C LEU A 24 13.97 9.55 4.45
N ARG A 25 13.62 9.96 5.67
CA ARG A 25 14.34 9.56 6.89
C ARG A 25 14.19 8.07 7.20
N GLY A 26 12.99 7.52 7.03
CA GLY A 26 12.75 6.09 7.23
C GLY A 26 13.46 5.22 6.20
N TRP A 27 13.62 5.71 4.98
CA TRP A 27 14.14 4.95 3.85
C TRP A 27 15.55 5.37 3.41
N HIS A 28 15.68 6.48 2.68
CA HIS A 28 16.95 6.89 2.06
C HIS A 28 18.09 7.06 3.07
N ALA A 29 17.80 7.59 4.26
CA ALA A 29 18.79 7.77 5.33
C ALA A 29 19.35 6.44 5.89
N ASN A 30 18.66 5.32 5.69
CA ASN A 30 19.09 4.02 6.21
C ASN A 30 19.79 3.14 5.17
N ASN A 31 19.81 3.54 3.90
CA ASN A 31 20.38 2.71 2.82
C ASN A 31 21.89 2.45 3.01
N GLY A 32 22.67 3.43 3.47
CA GLY A 32 24.09 3.22 3.78
C GLY A 32 24.30 2.13 4.85
N VAL A 33 23.52 2.19 5.94
CA VAL A 33 23.56 1.20 7.02
C VAL A 33 23.21 -0.20 6.51
N VAL A 34 22.11 -0.33 5.75
CA VAL A 34 21.65 -1.61 5.19
C VAL A 34 22.66 -2.21 4.20
N LEU A 35 23.40 -1.37 3.48
CA LEU A 35 24.45 -1.79 2.56
C LEU A 35 25.81 -2.04 3.25
N GLY A 36 25.92 -1.83 4.57
CA GLY A 36 27.17 -1.97 5.30
C GLY A 36 28.19 -0.85 5.03
N ASN A 37 27.75 0.30 4.50
CA ASN A 37 28.57 1.49 4.28
C ASN A 37 28.03 2.68 5.12
N PRO A 38 28.52 2.87 6.37
CA PRO A 38 28.04 3.94 7.26
C PRO A 38 28.42 5.36 6.78
N ARG A 39 29.30 5.47 5.78
CA ARG A 39 29.75 6.74 5.19
C ARG A 39 28.84 7.19 4.04
N LEU A 40 27.88 6.36 3.64
CA LEU A 40 26.96 6.62 2.54
C LEU A 40 25.68 7.29 3.06
N GLY A 41 25.35 8.46 2.51
CA GLY A 41 24.14 9.21 2.81
C GLY A 41 23.46 9.74 1.55
N PHE A 42 22.24 10.27 1.71
CA PHE A 42 21.42 10.79 0.62
C PHE A 42 21.28 12.32 0.70
N VAL A 43 21.56 13.00 -0.41
CA VAL A 43 21.31 14.43 -0.57
C VAL A 43 20.05 14.59 -1.42
N CYS A 44 18.97 15.07 -0.80
CA CYS A 44 17.72 15.39 -1.47
C CYS A 44 17.80 16.82 -2.03
N THR A 45 17.70 16.94 -3.35
CA THR A 45 17.73 18.24 -4.06
C THR A 45 16.33 18.72 -4.43
N GLY A 46 15.35 17.80 -4.54
CA GLY A 46 13.97 18.18 -4.79
C GLY A 46 12.92 17.14 -4.41
N GLN A 47 11.68 17.60 -4.20
CA GLN A 47 10.52 16.79 -3.85
C GLN A 47 9.26 17.29 -4.58
N THR A 48 8.45 16.35 -5.09
CA THR A 48 7.20 16.69 -5.78
C THR A 48 6.22 17.48 -4.91
N VAL A 49 6.15 17.16 -3.61
CA VAL A 49 5.24 17.82 -2.65
C VAL A 49 5.62 19.29 -2.42
N ASP A 50 6.87 19.67 -2.72
CA ASP A 50 7.37 21.04 -2.65
C ASP A 50 7.21 21.77 -4.01
N GLY A 51 6.48 21.17 -4.97
CA GLY A 51 6.25 21.72 -6.32
C GLY A 51 7.40 21.48 -7.30
N GLN A 52 8.39 20.65 -6.95
CA GLN A 52 9.53 20.33 -7.81
C GLN A 52 9.22 19.14 -8.74
N PRO A 53 10.02 18.88 -9.80
CA PRO A 53 9.66 17.92 -10.84
C PRO A 53 9.48 16.47 -10.36
N GLY A 54 10.11 16.09 -9.24
CA GLY A 54 9.97 14.79 -8.61
C GLY A 54 10.76 14.68 -7.30
N LEU A 55 10.90 13.47 -6.75
CA LEU A 55 11.95 13.18 -5.77
C LEU A 55 13.29 13.13 -6.50
N GLU A 56 14.14 14.12 -6.22
CA GLU A 56 15.46 14.29 -6.83
C GLU A 56 16.53 14.28 -5.76
N GLY A 57 17.68 13.69 -6.09
CA GLY A 57 18.81 13.60 -5.18
C GLY A 57 19.83 12.57 -5.63
N TYR A 58 20.91 12.48 -4.86
CA TYR A 58 22.00 11.56 -5.13
C TYR A 58 22.58 11.01 -3.84
N TYR A 59 23.18 9.83 -3.94
CA TYR A 59 23.98 9.27 -2.86
C TYR A 59 25.40 9.83 -2.92
N LYS A 60 25.94 10.15 -1.75
CA LYS A 60 27.31 10.62 -1.57
C LYS A 60 27.98 9.75 -0.51
N GLU A 61 29.24 9.41 -0.74
CA GLU A 61 30.09 8.80 0.29
C GLU A 61 30.96 9.90 0.90
N TRP A 62 30.96 9.99 2.23
CA TRP A 62 31.75 10.94 3.00
C TRP A 62 33.10 10.37 3.43
N ASP A 63 33.97 11.23 3.94
CA ASP A 63 35.28 10.85 4.46
C ASP A 63 35.24 10.27 5.89
N HIS A 64 34.06 10.25 6.52
CA HIS A 64 33.81 9.73 7.87
C HIS A 64 32.47 8.99 7.94
N ASP A 65 32.28 8.22 9.02
CA ASP A 65 31.02 7.54 9.30
C ASP A 65 29.95 8.55 9.72
N LEU A 66 28.77 8.47 9.12
CA LEU A 66 27.69 9.43 9.33
C LEU A 66 26.88 9.13 10.60
N ALA A 67 26.72 10.15 11.44
CA ALA A 67 25.70 10.14 12.50
C ALA A 67 24.28 10.06 11.89
N PRO A 68 23.26 9.57 12.63
CA PRO A 68 21.90 9.41 12.11
C PRO A 68 21.33 10.64 11.41
N GLU A 69 21.59 11.83 11.96
CA GLU A 69 21.17 13.13 11.45
C GLU A 69 21.92 13.59 10.19
N GLU A 70 23.10 13.03 9.91
CA GLU A 70 23.93 13.39 8.75
C GLU A 70 23.58 12.56 7.50
N ARG A 71 22.88 11.43 7.68
CA ARG A 71 22.56 10.48 6.60
C ARG A 71 21.57 11.00 5.56
N LEU A 72 20.81 12.05 5.91
CA LEU A 72 19.88 12.72 5.01
C LEU A 72 20.10 14.23 5.06
N GLN A 73 20.49 14.81 3.93
CA GLN A 73 20.65 16.25 3.77
C GLN A 73 19.63 16.78 2.77
N PHE A 74 19.10 17.98 3.03
CA PHE A 74 18.26 18.71 2.08
C PHE A 74 19.07 19.88 1.51
N SER A 75 19.25 19.89 0.19
CA SER A 75 20.01 20.92 -0.54
C SER A 75 19.12 21.61 -1.58
N PRO A 76 18.16 22.45 -1.14
CA PRO A 76 17.25 23.13 -2.05
C PRO A 76 18.04 24.14 -2.92
N GLY A 77 17.75 24.16 -4.21
CA GLY A 77 18.44 25.02 -5.18
C GLY A 77 19.67 24.38 -5.82
N GLU A 78 20.12 23.23 -5.32
CA GLU A 78 21.06 22.37 -6.03
C GLU A 78 20.34 21.59 -7.13
N CYS A 79 21.00 21.39 -8.27
CA CYS A 79 20.46 20.57 -9.36
C CYS A 79 21.07 19.17 -9.28
N CYS A 80 20.23 18.14 -9.26
CA CYS A 80 20.69 16.77 -9.34
C CYS A 80 21.51 16.57 -10.63
N PRO A 81 22.71 15.94 -10.56
CA PRO A 81 23.48 15.63 -11.76
C PRO A 81 22.65 14.81 -12.77
N PRO A 82 22.82 15.03 -14.08
CA PRO A 82 22.13 14.25 -15.09
C PRO A 82 22.51 12.76 -14.98
N PHE A 83 21.53 11.89 -15.20
CA PHE A 83 21.77 10.44 -15.26
C PHE A 83 22.80 10.11 -16.35
N ARG A 84 23.76 9.24 -16.01
CA ARG A 84 24.82 8.77 -16.92
C ARG A 84 24.60 7.29 -17.25
N PRO A 85 23.95 6.96 -18.38
CA PRO A 85 23.62 5.58 -18.74
C PRO A 85 24.85 4.68 -18.90
N ASP A 86 25.99 5.25 -19.28
CA ASP A 86 27.28 4.57 -19.47
C ASP A 86 27.88 4.04 -18.15
N LEU A 87 27.49 4.62 -17.01
CA LEU A 87 27.92 4.18 -15.68
C LEU A 87 26.85 3.37 -14.93
N ALA A 88 25.66 3.23 -15.53
CA ALA A 88 24.57 2.52 -14.88
C ALA A 88 24.90 1.02 -14.78
N PRO A 89 24.69 0.39 -13.61
CA PRO A 89 24.77 -1.05 -13.52
C PRO A 89 23.64 -1.68 -14.33
N TRP A 90 23.96 -2.67 -15.16
CA TRP A 90 22.98 -3.45 -15.89
C TRP A 90 22.76 -4.77 -15.18
N LEU A 91 21.50 -5.11 -14.91
CA LEU A 91 21.16 -6.46 -14.52
C LEU A 91 21.36 -7.38 -15.74
N PRO A 92 21.85 -8.62 -15.55
CA PRO A 92 21.86 -9.60 -16.63
C PRO A 92 20.46 -9.71 -17.26
N GLU A 93 20.41 -9.83 -18.58
CA GLU A 93 19.15 -10.13 -19.28
C GLU A 93 18.59 -11.44 -18.73
N ASN A 94 17.51 -11.30 -17.96
CA ASN A 94 16.78 -12.42 -17.40
C ASN A 94 15.38 -12.37 -18.00
N THR A 95 14.94 -13.45 -18.63
CA THR A 95 13.57 -13.55 -19.14
C THR A 95 12.65 -13.90 -17.98
N TRP A 96 11.99 -12.89 -17.40
CA TRP A 96 10.95 -13.11 -16.38
C TRP A 96 9.63 -13.37 -17.10
N PRO A 97 8.95 -14.52 -16.87
CA PRO A 97 7.60 -14.73 -17.39
C PRO A 97 6.65 -13.65 -16.89
N GLU A 98 5.67 -13.26 -17.71
CA GLU A 98 4.70 -12.22 -17.39
C GLU A 98 4.00 -12.47 -16.04
N GLU A 99 3.61 -13.71 -15.78
CA GLU A 99 3.00 -14.11 -14.51
C GLU A 99 3.90 -13.79 -13.30
N ARG A 100 5.22 -13.99 -13.44
CA ARG A 100 6.19 -13.68 -12.39
C ARG A 100 6.30 -12.17 -12.18
N LEU A 101 6.28 -11.38 -13.25
CA LEU A 101 6.29 -9.91 -13.18
C LEU A 101 5.03 -9.40 -12.46
N GLN A 102 3.86 -9.88 -12.83
CA GLN A 102 2.60 -9.51 -12.19
C GLN A 102 2.58 -9.88 -10.70
N LYS A 103 3.09 -11.08 -10.36
CA LYS A 103 3.22 -11.49 -8.96
C LYS A 103 4.16 -10.58 -8.16
N VAL A 104 5.29 -10.17 -8.74
CA VAL A 104 6.22 -9.24 -8.10
C VAL A 104 5.59 -7.87 -7.91
N LEU A 105 4.93 -7.32 -8.93
CA LEU A 105 4.24 -6.03 -8.84
C LEU A 105 3.16 -6.04 -7.75
N ARG A 106 2.36 -7.11 -7.70
CA ARG A 106 1.36 -7.32 -6.64
C ARG A 106 2.03 -7.35 -5.27
N ASN A 107 3.04 -8.20 -5.08
CA ASN A 107 3.68 -8.34 -3.78
C ASN A 107 4.32 -7.02 -3.32
N TYR A 108 5.00 -6.31 -4.22
CA TYR A 108 5.57 -4.99 -3.93
C TYR A 108 4.53 -3.99 -3.43
N ALA A 109 3.36 -3.93 -4.07
CA ALA A 109 2.27 -3.06 -3.63
C ALA A 109 1.69 -3.49 -2.26
N MET A 110 1.55 -4.79 -2.04
CA MET A 110 0.99 -5.33 -0.80
C MET A 110 1.88 -5.08 0.42
N GLU A 111 3.21 -5.09 0.27
CA GLU A 111 4.15 -4.81 1.37
C GLU A 111 3.91 -3.46 2.05
N TYR A 112 3.44 -2.45 1.30
CA TYR A 112 3.04 -1.17 1.88
C TYR A 112 1.89 -1.32 2.85
N VAL A 113 0.84 -2.06 2.49
CA VAL A 113 -0.34 -2.28 3.35
C VAL A 113 0.02 -3.17 4.54
N THR A 114 0.80 -4.23 4.30
CA THR A 114 1.27 -5.19 5.32
C THR A 114 2.16 -4.52 6.38
N SER A 115 2.78 -3.39 6.06
CA SER A 115 3.58 -2.62 7.02
C SER A 115 2.83 -1.42 7.60
N ILE A 116 2.21 -0.57 6.77
CA ILE A 116 1.64 0.71 7.22
C ILE A 116 0.45 0.51 8.16
N LEU A 117 -0.44 -0.45 7.91
CA LEU A 117 -1.62 -0.65 8.77
C LEU A 117 -1.23 -1.09 10.19
N PRO A 118 -0.44 -2.17 10.38
CA PRO A 118 0.01 -2.57 11.71
C PRO A 118 0.82 -1.48 12.41
N GLU A 119 1.76 -0.83 11.72
CA GLU A 119 2.62 0.21 12.32
C GLU A 119 1.82 1.44 12.74
N THR A 120 0.83 1.87 11.94
CA THR A 120 -0.05 3.01 12.30
C THR A 120 -0.80 2.70 13.60
N ILE A 121 -1.32 1.48 13.72
CA ILE A 121 -2.05 1.03 14.91
C ILE A 121 -1.11 0.86 16.11
N ALA A 122 0.12 0.37 15.91
CA ALA A 122 1.09 0.22 16.97
C ALA A 122 1.56 1.58 17.53
N VAL A 123 1.81 2.55 16.65
CA VAL A 123 2.32 3.88 17.02
C VAL A 123 1.24 4.75 17.66
N LEU A 124 0.03 4.75 17.11
CA LEU A 124 -1.07 5.63 17.59
C LEU A 124 -1.98 4.94 18.62
N GLY A 125 -1.81 3.64 18.81
CA GLY A 125 -2.65 2.81 19.65
C GLY A 125 -3.89 2.27 18.91
N PRO A 126 -4.53 1.21 19.47
CA PRO A 126 -5.62 0.50 18.80
C PRO A 126 -6.81 1.34 18.36
N GLU A 127 -7.28 2.24 19.22
CA GLU A 127 -8.49 3.03 18.95
C GLU A 127 -8.23 4.12 17.90
N GLU A 128 -7.29 5.03 18.18
CA GLU A 128 -6.99 6.15 17.27
C GLU A 128 -6.37 5.67 15.95
N GLY A 129 -5.36 4.79 16.03
CA GLY A 129 -4.72 4.24 14.84
C GLY A 129 -5.70 3.41 14.00
N GLY A 130 -6.58 2.64 14.64
CA GLY A 130 -7.63 1.89 13.95
C GLY A 130 -8.65 2.80 13.27
N HIS A 131 -9.07 3.88 13.95
CA HIS A 131 -9.99 4.86 13.39
C HIS A 131 -9.41 5.56 12.15
N LEU A 132 -8.19 6.10 12.26
CA LEU A 132 -7.53 6.80 11.16
C LEU A 132 -7.21 5.88 9.98
N ALA A 133 -6.67 4.69 10.25
CA ALA A 133 -6.36 3.71 9.20
C ALA A 133 -7.64 3.23 8.50
N GLY A 134 -8.71 2.95 9.26
CA GLY A 134 -9.99 2.55 8.70
C GLY A 134 -10.65 3.66 7.87
N ALA A 135 -10.62 4.91 8.34
CA ALA A 135 -11.13 6.05 7.59
C ALA A 135 -10.38 6.23 6.26
N ALA A 136 -9.05 6.14 6.28
CA ALA A 136 -8.23 6.20 5.07
C ALA A 136 -8.55 5.05 4.11
N ALA A 137 -8.63 3.80 4.62
CA ALA A 137 -8.97 2.63 3.81
C ALA A 137 -10.35 2.76 3.15
N ARG A 138 -11.37 3.23 3.89
CA ARG A 138 -12.71 3.48 3.36
C ARG A 138 -12.70 4.50 2.21
N LEU A 139 -11.98 5.61 2.39
CA LEU A 139 -11.87 6.63 1.34
C LEU A 139 -11.14 6.10 0.11
N VAL A 140 -10.05 5.34 0.29
CA VAL A 140 -9.32 4.69 -0.81
C VAL A 140 -10.22 3.72 -1.56
N GLY A 141 -10.95 2.85 -0.86
CA GLY A 141 -11.87 1.89 -1.45
C GLY A 141 -12.93 2.59 -2.29
N MET A 142 -13.54 3.65 -1.75
CA MET A 142 -14.55 4.44 -2.47
C MET A 142 -13.98 5.16 -3.69
N HIS A 143 -12.80 5.77 -3.55
CA HIS A 143 -12.17 6.56 -4.62
C HIS A 143 -11.69 5.69 -5.79
N THR A 144 -11.19 4.49 -5.50
CA THR A 144 -10.51 3.64 -6.50
C THR A 144 -11.41 2.59 -7.13
N PHE A 145 -12.63 2.39 -6.60
CA PHE A 145 -13.49 1.29 -7.02
C PHE A 145 -13.84 1.33 -8.51
N ASP A 146 -14.16 2.48 -9.10
CA ASP A 146 -14.51 2.57 -10.52
C ASP A 146 -13.35 2.15 -11.45
N GLU A 147 -12.11 2.47 -11.06
CA GLU A 147 -10.92 2.03 -11.78
C GLU A 147 -10.72 0.52 -11.63
N ALA A 148 -10.81 0.01 -10.39
CA ALA A 148 -10.72 -1.43 -10.12
C ALA A 148 -11.80 -2.22 -10.87
N ALA A 149 -13.04 -1.73 -10.87
CA ALA A 149 -14.16 -2.30 -11.61
C ALA A 149 -13.86 -2.38 -13.11
N ARG A 150 -13.30 -1.31 -13.69
CA ARG A 150 -12.89 -1.30 -15.10
C ARG A 150 -11.80 -2.33 -15.40
N LEU A 151 -10.79 -2.44 -14.54
CA LEU A 151 -9.73 -3.44 -14.65
C LEU A 151 -10.27 -4.88 -14.54
N LEU A 152 -11.35 -5.08 -13.78
CA LEU A 152 -12.06 -6.36 -13.70
C LEU A 152 -12.95 -6.65 -14.92
N GLY A 153 -13.11 -5.72 -15.86
CA GLY A 153 -14.01 -5.85 -17.00
C GLY A 153 -15.46 -5.45 -16.70
N GLY A 154 -15.68 -4.68 -15.63
CA GLY A 154 -16.97 -4.26 -15.11
C GLY A 154 -17.42 -5.07 -13.88
N VAL A 155 -18.37 -4.50 -13.14
CA VAL A 155 -19.01 -5.14 -11.98
C VAL A 155 -20.53 -5.02 -12.15
N GLU A 156 -21.22 -6.16 -12.07
CA GLU A 156 -22.69 -6.20 -12.13
C GLU A 156 -23.31 -5.44 -10.95
N ALA A 157 -24.50 -4.86 -11.12
CA ALA A 157 -25.18 -4.15 -10.05
C ALA A 157 -25.58 -5.07 -8.87
N GLY A 158 -25.76 -4.47 -7.69
CA GLY A 158 -26.26 -5.16 -6.50
C GLY A 158 -25.25 -6.07 -5.79
N ALA A 159 -25.70 -6.67 -4.69
CA ALA A 159 -24.85 -7.44 -3.77
C ALA A 159 -24.13 -8.62 -4.42
N ALA A 160 -24.80 -9.38 -5.30
CA ALA A 160 -24.19 -10.50 -6.00
C ALA A 160 -23.07 -10.06 -6.94
N GLY A 161 -23.23 -8.93 -7.64
CA GLY A 161 -22.20 -8.39 -8.51
C GLY A 161 -20.97 -7.91 -7.74
N PHE A 162 -21.18 -7.17 -6.64
CA PHE A 162 -20.09 -6.76 -5.76
C PHE A 162 -19.36 -7.97 -5.14
N ALA A 163 -20.09 -8.97 -4.64
CA ALA A 163 -19.50 -10.16 -4.06
C ALA A 163 -18.64 -10.94 -5.07
N LYS A 164 -19.08 -11.05 -6.33
CA LYS A 164 -18.25 -11.62 -7.42
C LYS A 164 -16.95 -10.83 -7.61
N ALA A 165 -17.01 -9.51 -7.60
CA ALA A 165 -15.82 -8.65 -7.73
C ALA A 165 -14.87 -8.79 -6.53
N PHE A 166 -15.42 -8.77 -5.31
CA PHE A 166 -14.68 -9.02 -4.07
C PHE A 166 -13.95 -10.37 -4.12
N THR A 167 -14.65 -11.45 -4.50
CA THR A 167 -14.03 -12.79 -4.61
C THR A 167 -12.90 -12.82 -5.64
N ARG A 168 -13.05 -12.13 -6.78
CA ARG A 168 -11.99 -12.03 -7.80
C ARG A 168 -10.78 -11.27 -7.28
N LEU A 169 -10.99 -10.16 -6.57
CA LEU A 169 -9.91 -9.38 -5.97
C LEU A 169 -9.17 -10.17 -4.87
N ALA A 170 -9.91 -10.84 -3.98
CA ALA A 170 -9.33 -11.70 -2.94
C ALA A 170 -8.48 -12.82 -3.57
N ARG A 171 -9.00 -13.53 -4.58
CA ARG A 171 -8.21 -14.54 -5.31
C ARG A 171 -6.99 -13.96 -6.01
N GLY A 172 -7.08 -12.75 -6.55
CA GLY A 172 -5.94 -12.03 -7.12
C GLY A 172 -4.85 -11.74 -6.07
N GLN A 173 -5.24 -11.58 -4.81
CA GLN A 173 -4.35 -11.44 -3.65
C GLN A 173 -3.79 -12.78 -3.14
N ASP A 174 -4.03 -13.89 -3.86
CA ASP A 174 -3.67 -15.26 -3.47
C ASP A 174 -4.52 -15.83 -2.31
N ASP A 175 -5.70 -15.25 -2.05
CA ASP A 175 -6.62 -15.77 -1.03
C ASP A 175 -7.62 -16.81 -1.57
N ASP A 176 -8.02 -17.75 -0.70
CA ASP A 176 -8.87 -18.92 -1.02
C ASP A 176 -10.38 -18.60 -1.07
N ALA A 177 -10.74 -17.36 -1.41
CA ALA A 177 -12.12 -16.88 -1.29
C ALA A 177 -13.14 -17.71 -2.11
N GLU A 178 -14.26 -18.05 -1.48
CA GLU A 178 -15.38 -18.83 -2.02
C GLU A 178 -16.67 -18.01 -1.94
N LEU A 179 -17.39 -17.92 -3.06
CA LEU A 179 -18.65 -17.18 -3.18
C LEU A 179 -19.85 -18.12 -3.12
N GLN A 180 -20.87 -17.73 -2.35
CA GLN A 180 -22.20 -18.33 -2.34
C GLN A 180 -23.25 -17.25 -2.57
N VAL A 181 -24.19 -17.50 -3.49
CA VAL A 181 -25.29 -16.58 -3.82
C VAL A 181 -26.61 -17.28 -3.60
N GLU A 182 -27.47 -16.70 -2.77
CA GLU A 182 -28.81 -17.21 -2.43
C GLU A 182 -29.85 -16.10 -2.57
N GLY A 183 -30.61 -16.11 -3.66
CA GLY A 183 -31.56 -15.06 -3.97
C GLY A 183 -30.88 -13.70 -4.11
N SER A 184 -31.25 -12.73 -3.27
CA SER A 184 -30.64 -11.39 -3.23
C SER A 184 -29.45 -11.28 -2.28
N ALA A 185 -29.16 -12.30 -1.48
CA ALA A 185 -28.02 -12.30 -0.56
C ALA A 185 -26.80 -12.94 -1.22
N ALA A 186 -25.62 -12.34 -1.00
CA ALA A 186 -24.36 -12.92 -1.40
C ALA A 186 -23.43 -13.02 -0.18
N THR A 187 -22.76 -14.16 -0.04
CA THR A 187 -21.83 -14.44 1.05
C THR A 187 -20.48 -14.83 0.46
N VAL A 188 -19.40 -14.31 1.03
CA VAL A 188 -18.04 -14.76 0.71
C VAL A 188 -17.39 -15.33 1.95
N ARG A 189 -16.75 -16.49 1.79
CA ARG A 189 -15.97 -17.19 2.82
C ARG A 189 -14.50 -17.22 2.41
N GLN A 190 -13.59 -17.04 3.37
CA GLN A 190 -12.14 -17.08 3.15
C GLN A 190 -11.44 -17.65 4.40
N THR A 191 -10.49 -18.58 4.25
CA THR A 191 -9.69 -19.09 5.39
C THR A 191 -8.26 -18.57 5.40
N SER A 192 -7.73 -18.18 4.25
CA SER A 192 -6.43 -17.53 4.15
C SER A 192 -6.52 -16.03 4.45
N TRP A 193 -5.36 -15.41 4.72
CA TRP A 193 -5.22 -13.96 4.63
C TRP A 193 -3.79 -13.65 4.21
N ARG A 194 -3.49 -13.84 2.92
CA ARG A 194 -2.12 -13.83 2.40
C ARG A 194 -1.42 -12.50 2.70
N LEU A 195 -2.16 -11.39 2.65
CA LEU A 195 -1.68 -10.06 2.99
C LEU A 195 -0.99 -9.97 4.36
N MET A 196 -1.49 -10.71 5.35
CA MET A 196 -1.03 -10.64 6.74
C MET A 196 -0.41 -11.96 7.25
N ALA A 197 -0.18 -12.93 6.36
CA ALA A 197 0.23 -14.29 6.73
C ALA A 197 1.59 -14.37 7.44
N GLU A 198 2.48 -13.41 7.19
CA GLU A 198 3.85 -13.36 7.74
C GLU A 198 3.94 -12.40 8.94
N ARG A 199 2.80 -11.93 9.46
CA ARG A 199 2.72 -11.05 10.62
C ARG A 199 2.10 -11.79 11.81
N GLU A 200 2.80 -11.75 12.93
CA GLU A 200 2.34 -12.33 14.19
C GLU A 200 1.79 -11.24 15.12
N ALA A 201 0.96 -11.64 16.09
CA ALA A 201 0.45 -10.77 17.16
C ALA A 201 -0.23 -9.47 16.67
N LEU A 202 -0.97 -9.52 15.56
CA LEU A 202 -1.70 -8.37 15.04
C LEU A 202 -2.85 -7.96 15.97
N SER A 203 -3.00 -6.66 16.19
CA SER A 203 -4.21 -6.10 16.78
C SER A 203 -5.43 -6.42 15.90
N PRO A 204 -6.59 -6.82 16.47
CA PRO A 204 -7.83 -7.01 15.70
C PRO A 204 -8.27 -5.77 14.91
N ARG A 205 -7.78 -4.59 15.30
CA ARG A 205 -8.00 -3.32 14.61
C ARG A 205 -7.38 -3.28 13.21
N VAL A 206 -6.36 -4.11 12.95
CA VAL A 206 -5.75 -4.24 11.61
C VAL A 206 -6.77 -4.81 10.63
N PHE A 207 -7.50 -5.86 11.02
CA PHE A 207 -8.57 -6.40 10.20
C PHE A 207 -9.72 -5.39 10.06
N ASP A 208 -10.12 -4.74 11.16
CA ASP A 208 -11.20 -3.75 11.12
C ASP A 208 -10.86 -2.65 10.09
N ALA A 209 -9.66 -2.08 10.15
CA ALA A 209 -9.20 -1.05 9.23
C ALA A 209 -9.04 -1.55 7.78
N TRP A 210 -8.51 -2.75 7.56
CA TRP A 210 -8.42 -3.33 6.22
C TRP A 210 -9.81 -3.59 5.63
N ASN A 211 -10.76 -4.06 6.43
CA ASN A 211 -12.12 -4.33 5.99
C ASN A 211 -12.86 -3.06 5.53
N GLU A 212 -12.49 -1.90 6.08
CA GLU A 212 -13.04 -0.62 5.65
C GLU A 212 -12.75 -0.29 4.18
N LEU A 213 -11.68 -0.84 3.59
CA LEU A 213 -11.43 -0.77 2.14
C LEU A 213 -12.63 -1.32 1.36
N TRP A 214 -13.15 -2.46 1.79
CA TRP A 214 -14.27 -3.14 1.13
C TRP A 214 -15.60 -2.46 1.40
N VAL A 215 -15.78 -1.89 2.60
CA VAL A 215 -16.94 -1.04 2.91
C VAL A 215 -16.96 0.18 2.00
N GLY A 216 -15.83 0.86 1.81
CA GLY A 216 -15.70 2.00 0.91
C GLY A 216 -16.00 1.64 -0.54
N ALA A 217 -15.44 0.54 -1.02
CA ALA A 217 -15.70 0.03 -2.36
C ALA A 217 -17.18 -0.32 -2.58
N ALA A 218 -17.83 -0.96 -1.60
CA ALA A 218 -19.25 -1.27 -1.65
C ALA A 218 -20.12 -0.01 -1.73
N LEU A 219 -19.77 1.05 -0.99
CA LEU A 219 -20.49 2.32 -1.01
C LEU A 219 -20.35 3.06 -2.36
N ALA A 220 -19.21 2.93 -3.04
CA ALA A 220 -19.05 3.44 -4.41
C ALA A 220 -19.88 2.65 -5.42
N HIS A 221 -19.97 1.33 -5.25
CA HIS A 221 -20.79 0.46 -6.08
C HIS A 221 -22.29 0.73 -5.93
N ASP A 222 -22.76 0.80 -4.68
CA ASP A 222 -24.13 1.15 -4.31
C ASP A 222 -24.13 1.76 -2.91
N ARG A 223 -24.55 3.03 -2.81
CA ARG A 223 -24.56 3.81 -1.56
C ARG A 223 -25.41 3.20 -0.44
N PHE A 224 -26.29 2.25 -0.75
CA PHE A 224 -27.13 1.56 0.23
C PHE A 224 -26.64 0.16 0.60
N MET A 225 -25.59 -0.32 -0.09
CA MET A 225 -25.01 -1.64 0.18
C MET A 225 -24.41 -1.71 1.58
N ARG A 226 -24.57 -2.87 2.20
CA ARG A 226 -23.99 -3.22 3.49
C ARG A 226 -23.00 -4.36 3.31
N VAL A 227 -21.85 -4.21 3.96
CA VAL A 227 -20.84 -5.25 4.11
C VAL A 227 -20.84 -5.66 5.58
N GLU A 228 -21.39 -6.84 5.89
CA GLU A 228 -21.43 -7.38 7.24
C GLU A 228 -20.41 -8.50 7.38
N VAL A 229 -19.51 -8.41 8.37
CA VAL A 229 -18.58 -9.50 8.69
C VAL A 229 -19.22 -10.36 9.78
N THR A 230 -19.59 -11.60 9.43
CA THR A 230 -20.32 -12.51 10.33
C THR A 230 -19.41 -13.52 11.03
N GLU A 231 -18.20 -13.75 10.50
CA GLU A 231 -17.17 -14.60 11.14
C GLU A 231 -15.79 -13.93 11.05
N ARG A 232 -15.00 -14.06 12.12
CA ARG A 232 -13.74 -13.37 12.38
C ARG A 232 -12.67 -14.35 12.86
N ARG A 233 -11.78 -14.76 11.94
CA ARG A 233 -10.70 -15.70 12.23
C ARG A 233 -9.70 -15.18 13.28
N ASP A 234 -9.42 -13.88 13.29
CA ASP A 234 -8.62 -13.23 14.34
C ASP A 234 -9.27 -13.24 15.73
N ARG A 235 -10.56 -13.60 15.82
CA ARG A 235 -11.32 -13.74 17.07
C ARG A 235 -11.67 -15.20 17.39
N GLY A 236 -11.10 -16.16 16.65
CA GLY A 236 -11.23 -17.60 16.91
C GLY A 236 -12.25 -18.33 16.03
N ASP A 237 -12.93 -17.65 15.12
CA ASP A 237 -13.82 -18.32 14.15
C ASP A 237 -13.02 -19.14 13.11
N PRO A 238 -13.61 -20.17 12.49
CA PRO A 238 -12.88 -21.02 11.54
C PRO A 238 -12.51 -20.31 10.23
N CYS A 239 -13.19 -19.22 9.89
CA CYS A 239 -12.95 -18.46 8.68
C CYS A 239 -13.32 -16.98 8.83
N TRP A 240 -13.01 -16.21 7.81
CA TRP A 240 -13.61 -14.92 7.57
C TRP A 240 -14.87 -15.12 6.73
N ARG A 241 -15.98 -14.48 7.12
CA ARG A 241 -17.21 -14.51 6.34
C ARG A 241 -17.81 -13.13 6.21
N TRP A 242 -18.08 -12.73 4.98
CA TRP A 242 -18.79 -11.50 4.64
C TRP A 242 -20.15 -11.82 4.07
N LYS A 243 -21.15 -11.05 4.45
CA LYS A 243 -22.48 -10.99 3.84
C LYS A 243 -22.68 -9.63 3.20
N PHE A 244 -23.14 -9.63 1.96
CA PHE A 244 -23.43 -8.45 1.16
C PHE A 244 -24.94 -8.36 0.94
N GLY A 245 -25.51 -7.17 1.12
CA GLY A 245 -26.94 -6.92 0.97
C GLY A 245 -27.31 -5.44 0.95
#